data_AF-A0A7K6U3J1-F1
#
_entry.id   AF-A0A7K6U3J1-F1
#
_cell.length_a   1.000
_cell.length_b   1.000
_cell.length_c   1.000
_cell.angle_alpha   90.00
_cell.angle_beta   90.00
_cell.angle_gamma   90.00
#
_symmetry.space_group_name_H-M   'P 1'
#
loop_
_entity.id
_entity.type
_entity.pdbx_description
1 polymer ?
#
loop_
_entity_poly.entity_id
_entity_poly.type
_entity_poly.pdbx_seq_one_letter_code
_entity_poly.pdbx_strand_id
1 'polypeptide(L)'
;SGASNVKPLDGVKILDLTRVLAGPFATMNLGDLGAEVIKVERPGAGDDTRAWGPPFAGTESVYFLSVNRNKKSIAVNMKDAKGAKLIRELAAASDVFVENYIPGKLAEMGLGYEDIRKIAPHIVYCSITGYGQTGPMVQRAGYDSIAAAVSGLMHITG
;
A
#
# COMPACT_ATOMS: atom_id res chain seq x y z
N SER A 1 -35.68 9.44 -11.60
CA SER A 1 -34.87 9.92 -10.46
C SER A 1 -33.41 9.56 -10.71
N GLY A 2 -32.66 10.43 -11.38
CA GLY A 2 -31.24 10.19 -11.64
C GLY A 2 -30.42 10.65 -10.45
N ALA A 3 -30.10 9.73 -9.52
CA ALA A 3 -29.00 9.98 -8.59
C ALA A 3 -27.76 10.22 -9.45
N SER A 4 -27.10 11.37 -9.27
CA SER A 4 -25.79 11.60 -9.90
C SER A 4 -24.90 10.43 -9.50
N ASN A 5 -24.36 9.71 -10.49
CA ASN A 5 -23.61 8.47 -10.31
C ASN A 5 -22.18 8.74 -9.77
N VAL A 6 -22.09 9.65 -8.78
CA VAL A 6 -20.87 10.08 -8.11
C VAL A 6 -20.53 8.99 -7.13
N LYS A 7 -19.36 8.38 -7.30
CA LYS A 7 -18.88 7.37 -6.36
C LYS A 7 -18.41 8.05 -5.07
N PRO A 8 -18.47 7.35 -3.91
CA PRO A 8 -18.18 7.97 -2.61
C PRO A 8 -16.80 8.63 -2.48
N LEU A 9 -15.80 8.17 -3.25
CA LEU A 9 -14.43 8.68 -3.23
C LEU A 9 -14.02 9.35 -4.55
N ASP A 10 -14.98 9.75 -5.38
CA ASP A 10 -14.66 10.51 -6.59
C ASP A 10 -13.89 11.79 -6.22
N GLY A 11 -12.76 12.01 -6.90
CA GLY A 11 -11.86 13.14 -6.67
C GLY A 11 -10.78 12.91 -5.60
N VAL A 12 -10.85 11.82 -4.84
CA VAL A 12 -9.81 11.46 -3.85
C VAL A 12 -8.64 10.79 -4.54
N LYS A 13 -7.42 11.24 -4.25
CA LYS A 13 -6.16 10.69 -4.76
C LYS A 13 -5.40 9.94 -3.69
N ILE A 14 -5.03 8.70 -4.01
CA ILE A 14 -4.33 7.80 -3.10
C ILE A 14 -2.98 7.43 -3.69
N LEU A 15 -1.93 7.69 -2.92
CA LEU A 15 -0.59 7.20 -3.20
C LEU A 15 -0.35 5.89 -2.46
N ASP A 16 -0.32 4.79 -3.21
CA ASP A 16 -0.25 3.43 -2.70
C ASP A 16 1.19 2.87 -2.81
N LEU A 17 1.93 2.86 -1.71
CA LEU A 17 3.26 2.24 -1.62
C LEU A 17 3.19 0.79 -1.13
N THR A 18 1.99 0.23 -0.99
CA THR A 18 1.79 -1.04 -0.33
C THR A 18 2.16 -2.23 -1.22
N ARG A 19 2.42 -3.37 -0.57
CA ARG A 19 2.83 -4.62 -1.21
C ARG A 19 2.05 -5.82 -0.66
N VAL A 20 2.07 -6.92 -1.41
CA VAL A 20 1.51 -8.21 -0.98
C VAL A 20 -0.02 -8.19 -0.91
N LEU A 21 -0.62 -8.08 0.29
CA LEU A 21 -2.05 -8.32 0.47
C LEU A 21 -2.77 -7.22 1.24
N ALA A 22 -2.44 -7.02 2.52
CA ALA A 22 -3.25 -6.19 3.41
C ALA A 22 -3.43 -4.75 2.90
N GLY A 23 -2.33 -4.12 2.48
CA GLY A 23 -2.36 -2.78 1.90
C GLY A 23 -2.99 -2.75 0.50
N PRO A 24 -2.57 -3.62 -0.46
CA PRO A 24 -3.17 -3.62 -1.78
C PRO A 24 -4.68 -3.87 -1.77
N PHE A 25 -5.15 -4.76 -0.90
CA PHE A 25 -6.57 -5.02 -0.68
C PHE A 25 -7.29 -3.76 -0.18
N ALA A 26 -6.75 -3.07 0.83
CA ALA A 26 -7.35 -1.84 1.34
C ALA A 26 -7.48 -0.77 0.24
N THR A 27 -6.40 -0.46 -0.47
CA THR A 27 -6.40 0.59 -1.50
C THR A 27 -7.19 0.20 -2.75
N MET A 28 -7.29 -1.08 -3.08
CA MET A 28 -8.17 -1.56 -4.15
C MET A 28 -9.64 -1.29 -3.82
N ASN A 29 -10.09 -1.56 -2.59
CA ASN A 29 -11.46 -1.24 -2.18
C ASN A 29 -11.74 0.27 -2.28
N LEU A 30 -10.76 1.12 -1.96
CA LEU A 30 -10.89 2.57 -2.14
C LEU A 30 -10.98 2.97 -3.62
N GLY A 31 -10.22 2.30 -4.51
CA GLY A 31 -10.34 2.47 -5.96
C GLY A 31 -11.70 2.00 -6.51
N ASP A 32 -12.24 0.89 -5.99
CA ASP A 32 -13.58 0.40 -6.33
C ASP A 32 -14.66 1.46 -5.98
N LEU A 33 -14.45 2.20 -4.88
CA LEU A 33 -15.29 3.32 -4.42
C LEU A 33 -15.02 4.66 -5.15
N GLY A 34 -14.16 4.69 -6.17
CA GLY A 34 -13.96 5.84 -7.05
C GLY A 34 -12.67 6.63 -6.86
N ALA A 35 -11.84 6.28 -5.88
CA ALA A 35 -10.56 6.97 -5.69
C ALA A 35 -9.61 6.74 -6.87
N GLU A 36 -8.84 7.77 -7.22
CA GLU A 36 -7.69 7.62 -8.11
C GLU A 36 -6.52 7.05 -7.32
N VAL A 37 -6.16 5.79 -7.58
CA VAL A 37 -5.07 5.11 -6.88
C VAL A 37 -3.84 5.02 -7.77
N ILE A 38 -2.71 5.58 -7.32
CA ILE A 38 -1.40 5.48 -7.95
C ILE A 38 -0.54 4.53 -7.12
N LYS A 39 -0.31 3.32 -7.62
CA LYS A 39 0.57 2.34 -7.01
C LYS A 39 2.02 2.62 -7.40
N VAL A 40 2.89 2.76 -6.40
CA VAL A 40 4.33 2.92 -6.56
C VAL A 40 5.00 1.55 -6.40
N GLU A 41 5.70 1.12 -7.44
CA GLU A 41 6.31 -0.21 -7.49
C GLU A 41 7.81 -0.15 -7.77
N ARG A 42 8.51 -1.28 -7.54
CA ARG A 42 9.95 -1.37 -7.82
C ARG A 42 10.19 -1.47 -9.34
N PRO A 43 11.17 -0.74 -9.90
CA PRO A 43 11.59 -0.94 -11.29
C PRO A 43 11.98 -2.39 -11.58
N GLY A 44 11.55 -2.90 -12.74
CA GLY A 44 11.82 -4.26 -13.21
C GLY A 44 10.95 -5.34 -12.57
N ALA A 45 10.86 -5.38 -11.23
CA ALA A 45 10.20 -6.46 -10.51
C ALA A 45 8.74 -6.17 -10.10
N GLY A 46 8.42 -4.91 -9.83
CA GLY A 46 7.11 -4.51 -9.31
C GLY A 46 6.83 -4.97 -7.86
N ASP A 47 5.55 -5.11 -7.53
CA ASP A 47 5.04 -5.83 -6.36
C ASP A 47 5.42 -7.32 -6.42
N ASP A 48 5.78 -7.93 -5.28
CA ASP A 48 6.19 -9.35 -5.24
C ASP A 48 5.08 -10.28 -5.77
N THR A 49 3.82 -9.91 -5.52
CA THR A 49 2.67 -10.72 -5.91
C THR A 49 2.50 -10.87 -7.41
N ARG A 50 3.13 -10.02 -8.25
CA ARG A 50 3.12 -10.17 -9.72
C ARG A 50 3.67 -11.52 -10.17
N ALA A 51 4.67 -12.03 -9.46
CA ALA A 51 5.33 -13.30 -9.75
C ALA A 51 4.78 -14.49 -8.93
N TRP A 52 3.91 -14.24 -7.94
CA TRP A 52 3.41 -15.28 -7.04
C TRP A 52 2.20 -16.01 -7.63
N GLY A 53 2.46 -16.92 -8.56
CA GLY A 53 1.48 -17.88 -9.06
C GLY A 53 1.95 -19.33 -8.85
N PRO A 54 1.24 -20.32 -9.39
CA PRO A 54 -0.02 -20.23 -10.15
C PRO A 54 -1.27 -19.88 -9.31
N PRO A 55 -2.41 -19.49 -9.94
CA PRO A 55 -2.61 -19.36 -11.39
C PRO A 55 -2.10 -18.02 -11.95
N PHE A 56 -1.78 -18.01 -13.24
CA PHE A 56 -1.38 -16.83 -14.01
C PHE A 56 -2.44 -16.49 -15.07
N ALA A 57 -2.63 -15.20 -15.33
CA ALA A 57 -3.38 -14.70 -16.48
C ALA A 57 -2.42 -13.94 -17.40
N GLY A 58 -1.97 -14.59 -18.47
CA GLY A 58 -0.85 -14.10 -19.27
C GLY A 58 0.46 -14.16 -18.46
N THR A 59 1.16 -13.03 -18.35
CA THR A 59 2.43 -12.92 -17.61
C THR A 59 2.25 -12.51 -16.15
N GLU A 60 1.04 -12.15 -15.73
CA GLU A 60 0.76 -11.64 -14.38
C GLU A 60 0.09 -12.71 -13.53
N SER A 61 0.49 -12.80 -12.27
CA SER A 61 -0.22 -13.64 -11.30
C SER A 61 -1.64 -13.15 -11.07
N VAL A 62 -2.59 -14.11 -10.98
CA VAL A 62 -3.97 -13.82 -10.58
C VAL A 62 -4.02 -13.23 -9.17
N TYR A 63 -3.05 -13.54 -8.30
CA TYR A 63 -2.92 -12.91 -6.99
C TYR A 63 -2.85 -11.40 -7.15
N PHE A 64 -1.85 -10.90 -7.89
CA PHE A 64 -1.65 -9.48 -8.10
C PHE A 64 -2.89 -8.82 -8.70
N LEU A 65 -3.45 -9.43 -9.75
CA LEU A 65 -4.64 -8.91 -10.44
C LEU A 65 -5.86 -8.83 -9.51
N SER A 66 -6.02 -9.80 -8.60
CA SER A 66 -7.17 -9.87 -7.69
C SER A 66 -7.22 -8.72 -6.66
N VAL A 67 -6.06 -8.13 -6.32
CA VAL A 67 -5.93 -7.09 -5.28
C VAL A 67 -5.36 -5.76 -5.79
N ASN A 68 -5.22 -5.57 -7.11
CA ASN A 68 -4.68 -4.33 -7.69
C ASN A 68 -5.49 -3.79 -8.90
N ARG A 69 -6.72 -4.26 -9.12
CA ARG A 69 -7.63 -3.62 -10.09
C ARG A 69 -7.92 -2.16 -9.68
N ASN A 70 -8.34 -1.34 -10.65
CA ASN A 70 -8.64 0.09 -10.48
C ASN A 70 -7.45 0.96 -10.02
N LYS A 71 -6.21 0.49 -10.18
CA LYS A 71 -4.99 1.24 -9.87
C LYS A 71 -4.21 1.58 -11.13
N LYS A 72 -3.63 2.78 -11.15
CA LYS A 72 -2.52 3.13 -12.03
C LYS A 72 -1.22 2.61 -11.39
N SER A 73 -0.20 2.33 -12.19
CA SER A 73 1.10 1.85 -11.70
C SER A 73 2.23 2.72 -12.24
N ILE A 74 3.17 3.07 -11.36
CA ILE A 74 4.44 3.70 -11.71
C ILE A 74 5.59 2.96 -11.05
N ALA A 75 6.69 2.79 -11.79
CA ALA A 75 7.90 2.19 -11.26
C ALA A 75 8.85 3.28 -10.74
N VAL A 76 9.17 3.27 -9.44
CA VAL A 76 10.07 4.26 -8.82
C VAL A 76 11.04 3.56 -7.88
N ASN A 77 12.34 3.78 -8.08
CA ASN A 77 13.34 3.35 -7.10
C ASN A 77 13.37 4.31 -5.91
N MET A 78 12.63 4.00 -4.85
CA MET A 78 12.57 4.83 -3.63
C MET A 78 13.89 4.92 -2.85
N LYS A 79 14.85 4.02 -3.12
CA LYS A 79 16.17 4.09 -2.49
C LYS A 79 17.05 5.20 -3.09
N ASP A 80 16.74 5.64 -4.31
CA ASP A 80 17.44 6.76 -4.94
C ASP A 80 16.84 8.07 -4.45
N ALA A 81 17.70 9.05 -4.17
CA ALA A 81 17.26 10.38 -3.70
C ALA A 81 16.24 11.04 -4.67
N LYS A 82 16.39 10.79 -5.98
CA LYS A 82 15.44 11.26 -7.01
C LYS A 82 14.09 10.55 -6.91
N GLY A 83 14.08 9.24 -6.65
CA GLY A 83 12.84 8.48 -6.50
C GLY A 83 12.10 8.86 -5.20
N ALA A 84 12.82 8.99 -4.09
CA ALA A 84 12.24 9.49 -2.85
C ALA A 84 11.68 10.92 -3.02
N LYS A 85 12.37 11.79 -3.76
CA LYS A 85 11.87 13.14 -4.09
C LYS A 85 10.57 13.07 -4.91
N LEU A 86 10.52 12.25 -5.95
CA LEU A 86 9.32 12.07 -6.77
C LEU A 86 8.13 11.57 -5.92
N ILE A 87 8.36 10.62 -5.01
CA ILE A 87 7.30 10.12 -4.12
C ILE A 87 6.79 11.24 -3.20
N ARG A 88 7.67 12.10 -2.67
CA ARG A 88 7.25 13.27 -1.88
C ARG A 88 6.42 14.26 -2.72
N GLU A 89 6.80 14.51 -3.96
CA GLU A 89 6.02 15.37 -4.88
C GLU A 89 4.64 14.79 -5.17
N LEU A 90 4.55 13.47 -5.38
CA LEU A 90 3.28 12.77 -5.53
C LEU A 90 2.44 12.82 -4.25
N ALA A 91 3.06 12.68 -3.08
CA ALA A 91 2.38 12.78 -1.80
C ALA A 91 1.78 14.18 -1.58
N ALA A 92 2.50 15.24 -1.96
CA ALA A 92 1.98 16.62 -1.90
C ALA A 92 0.76 16.86 -2.80
N ALA A 93 0.55 16.03 -3.81
CA ALA A 93 -0.59 16.09 -4.72
C ALA A 93 -1.67 15.03 -4.44
N SER A 94 -1.53 14.27 -3.34
CA SER A 94 -2.43 13.17 -2.96
C SER A 94 -3.10 13.46 -1.62
N ASP A 95 -4.30 12.94 -1.43
CA ASP A 95 -5.07 13.11 -0.19
C ASP A 95 -4.73 12.04 0.85
N VAL A 96 -4.33 10.85 0.38
CA VAL A 96 -4.00 9.70 1.24
C VAL A 96 -2.68 9.07 0.81
N PHE A 97 -1.82 8.77 1.78
CA PHE A 97 -0.60 8.00 1.61
C PHE A 97 -0.73 6.68 2.36
N VAL A 98 -0.61 5.56 1.65
CA VAL A 98 -0.78 4.22 2.26
C VAL A 98 0.48 3.40 2.07
N GLU A 99 0.95 2.78 3.16
CA GLU A 99 2.14 1.94 3.16
C GLU A 99 2.03 0.78 4.16
N ASN A 100 2.82 -0.26 3.95
CA ASN A 100 2.85 -1.43 4.83
C ASN A 100 4.26 -1.99 5.05
N TYR A 101 5.25 -1.11 5.18
CA TYR A 101 6.62 -1.48 5.51
C TYR A 101 6.80 -1.68 7.01
N ILE A 102 7.91 -2.32 7.39
CA ILE A 102 8.31 -2.40 8.80
C ILE A 102 8.46 -0.96 9.35
N PRO A 103 7.91 -0.66 10.54
CA PRO A 103 8.01 0.66 11.17
C PRO A 103 9.41 1.25 11.12
N GLY A 104 9.51 2.51 10.68
CA GLY A 104 10.76 3.24 10.51
C GLY A 104 11.42 3.07 9.14
N LYS A 105 11.08 2.03 8.37
CA LYS A 105 11.79 1.76 7.11
C LYS A 105 11.64 2.87 6.08
N LEU A 106 10.45 3.45 5.95
CA LEU A 106 10.24 4.60 5.07
C LEU A 106 10.85 5.89 5.62
N ALA A 107 10.99 6.03 6.95
CA ALA A 107 11.65 7.20 7.54
C ALA A 107 13.14 7.26 7.18
N GLU A 108 13.82 6.10 7.07
CA GLU A 108 15.21 6.03 6.56
C GLU A 108 15.36 6.61 5.14
N MET A 109 14.28 6.66 4.36
CA MET A 109 14.24 7.19 2.99
C MET A 109 13.62 8.59 2.91
N GLY A 110 13.30 9.20 4.06
CA GLY A 110 12.61 10.50 4.13
C GLY A 110 11.18 10.44 3.59
N LEU A 111 10.51 9.31 3.81
CA LEU A 111 9.14 9.00 3.40
C LEU A 111 8.26 8.58 4.59
N GLY A 112 8.76 8.74 5.83
CA GLY A 112 7.98 8.47 7.03
C GLY A 112 6.94 9.57 7.27
N TYR A 113 6.02 9.32 8.21
CA TYR A 113 4.94 10.26 8.53
C TYR A 113 5.43 11.70 8.77
N GLU A 114 6.44 11.88 9.62
CA GLU A 114 6.98 13.21 9.95
C GLU A 114 7.63 13.91 8.75
N ASP A 115 8.15 13.17 7.78
CA ASP A 115 8.75 13.74 6.56
C ASP A 115 7.66 14.14 5.57
N ILE A 116 6.67 13.28 5.37
CA ILE A 116 5.54 13.51 4.48
C ILE A 116 4.66 14.65 5.00
N ARG A 117 4.38 14.70 6.30
CA ARG A 117 3.57 15.77 6.92
C ARG A 117 4.15 17.17 6.70
N LYS A 118 5.48 17.31 6.63
CA LYS A 118 6.13 18.62 6.36
C LYS A 118 5.81 19.14 4.96
N ILE A 119 5.64 18.26 3.98
CA ILE A 119 5.40 18.62 2.57
C ILE A 119 3.91 18.52 2.17
N ALA A 120 3.13 17.71 2.88
CA ALA A 120 1.70 17.49 2.66
C ALA A 120 0.96 17.49 4.01
N PRO A 121 0.77 18.65 4.66
CA PRO A 121 0.15 18.70 6.00
C PRO A 121 -1.34 18.29 6.02
N HIS A 122 -1.98 18.23 4.84
CA HIS A 122 -3.38 17.82 4.66
C HIS A 122 -3.55 16.30 4.54
N ILE A 123 -2.47 15.56 4.34
CA ILE A 123 -2.53 14.16 3.94
C ILE A 123 -2.95 13.25 5.09
N VAL A 124 -3.78 12.26 4.76
CA VAL A 124 -4.04 11.13 5.65
C VAL A 124 -2.96 10.08 5.42
N TYR A 125 -2.07 9.90 6.39
CA TYR A 125 -1.03 8.86 6.33
C TYR A 125 -1.51 7.59 7.03
N CYS A 126 -1.62 6.50 6.28
CA CYS A 126 -2.05 5.19 6.78
C CYS A 126 -0.90 4.18 6.69
N SER A 127 -0.62 3.52 7.81
CA SER A 127 0.40 2.47 7.91
C SER A 127 -0.21 1.17 8.40
N ILE A 128 0.05 0.08 7.68
CA ILE A 128 -0.44 -1.26 8.02
C ILE A 128 0.77 -2.14 8.37
N THR A 129 0.85 -2.59 9.62
CA THR A 129 2.02 -3.33 10.13
C THR A 129 1.57 -4.56 10.91
N GLY A 130 2.41 -5.59 10.97
CA GLY A 130 2.05 -6.87 11.60
C GLY A 130 1.79 -6.76 13.11
N TYR A 131 2.51 -5.88 13.80
CA TYR A 131 2.46 -5.75 15.26
C TYR A 131 2.18 -4.32 15.75
N GLY A 132 1.78 -3.41 14.84
CA GLY A 132 1.57 -2.00 15.15
C GLY A 132 2.86 -1.17 15.14
N GLN A 133 2.70 0.12 15.45
CA GLN A 133 3.77 1.13 15.41
C GLN A 133 4.57 1.24 16.73
N THR A 134 4.17 0.51 17.77
CA THR A 134 4.76 0.59 19.11
C THR A 134 4.84 -0.80 19.75
N GLY A 135 5.56 -0.90 20.87
CA GLY A 135 5.69 -2.15 21.63
C GLY A 135 6.88 -3.02 21.23
N PRO A 136 7.10 -4.13 21.94
CA PRO A 136 8.34 -4.91 21.86
C PRO A 136 8.53 -5.67 20.54
N MET A 137 7.46 -5.88 19.77
CA MET A 137 7.48 -6.61 18.50
C MET A 137 7.45 -5.70 17.26
N VAL A 138 7.54 -4.38 17.45
CA VAL A 138 7.39 -3.36 16.38
C VAL A 138 8.31 -3.58 15.16
N GLN A 139 9.51 -4.15 15.36
CA GLN A 139 10.47 -4.40 14.28
C GLN A 139 10.31 -5.79 13.63
N ARG A 140 9.35 -6.61 14.05
CA ARG A 140 9.13 -7.94 13.47
C ARG A 140 8.28 -7.84 12.20
N ALA A 141 8.70 -8.57 11.16
CA ALA A 141 7.87 -8.77 9.99
C ALA A 141 6.62 -9.58 10.36
N GLY A 142 5.47 -9.18 9.82
CA GLY A 142 4.22 -9.90 9.97
C GLY A 142 3.75 -10.44 8.63
N TYR A 143 3.47 -11.75 8.60
CA TYR A 143 2.73 -12.42 7.53
C TYR A 143 1.45 -13.02 8.11
N ASP A 144 0.52 -13.35 7.23
CA ASP A 144 -0.79 -13.93 7.55
C ASP A 144 -0.69 -15.16 8.46
N SER A 145 0.23 -16.09 8.17
CA SER A 145 0.47 -17.28 8.98
C SER A 145 0.94 -16.94 10.41
N ILE A 146 1.83 -15.96 10.54
CA ILE A 146 2.30 -15.47 11.85
C ILE A 146 1.15 -14.80 12.60
N ALA A 147 0.34 -13.98 11.93
CA ALA A 147 -0.81 -13.33 12.53
C ALA A 147 -1.86 -14.35 13.02
N ALA A 148 -2.14 -15.38 12.22
CA ALA A 148 -3.04 -16.47 12.60
C ALA A 148 -2.49 -17.29 13.77
N ALA A 149 -1.19 -17.52 13.84
CA ALA A 149 -0.56 -18.23 14.97
C ALA A 149 -0.65 -17.40 16.26
N VAL A 150 -0.21 -16.14 16.21
CA VAL A 150 -0.09 -15.28 17.40
C VAL A 150 -1.45 -14.83 17.92
N SER A 151 -2.46 -14.69 17.05
CA SER A 151 -3.83 -14.37 17.48
C SER A 151 -4.57 -15.55 18.13
N GLY A 152 -3.99 -16.75 18.10
CA GLY A 152 -4.64 -17.98 18.58
C GLY A 152 -5.60 -18.60 17.57
N LEU A 153 -5.75 -18.03 16.36
CA LEU A 153 -6.63 -18.59 15.33
C LEU A 153 -6.20 -19.99 14.91
N MET A 154 -4.89 -20.23 14.77
CA MET A 154 -4.35 -21.58 14.50
C MET A 154 -4.63 -22.58 15.63
N HIS A 155 -4.74 -22.13 16.88
CA HIS A 155 -5.01 -23.03 18.01
C HIS A 155 -6.47 -23.53 18.01
N ILE A 156 -7.40 -22.71 17.52
CA ILE A 156 -8.83 -23.01 17.49
C ILE A 156 -9.33 -23.55 16.15
N THR A 157 -8.44 -23.71 15.17
CA THR A 157 -8.75 -24.18 13.81
C THR A 157 -7.97 -25.46 13.52
N GLY A 158 -8.68 -26.55 13.23
CA GLY A 158 -8.11 -27.90 12.99
C GLY A 158 -7.95 -28.27 11.53
#